data_AF-A0A392TQI4-F1
#
_entry.id   AF-A0A392TQI4-F1
#
_cell.length_a   1.000
_cell.length_b   1.000
_cell.length_c   1.000
_cell.angle_alpha   90.00
_cell.angle_beta   90.00
_cell.angle_gamma   90.00
#
_symmetry.space_group_name_H-M   'P 1'
#
loop_
_entity.id
_entity.type
_entity.pdbx_description
1 polymer ?
#
loop_
_entity_poly.entity_id
_entity_poly.type
_entity_poly.pdbx_seq_one_letter_code
_entity_poly.pdbx_strand_id
1 'polypeptide(L)' 'MVNTADLDPREAFQDRRVSPIEELEQVQIGEKPHQTTNLGTALQPTEKARIL' A
#
# COMPACT_ATOMS: atom_id res chain seq x y z
N MET A 1 1.13 7.54 35.75
CA MET A 1 0.94 6.61 34.63
C MET A 1 1.19 7.41 33.36
N VAL A 2 2.26 7.11 32.62
CA VAL A 2 2.50 7.73 31.32
C VAL A 2 1.53 7.07 30.35
N ASN A 3 0.65 7.87 29.73
CA ASN A 3 -0.27 7.39 28.73
C ASN A 3 0.55 6.94 27.51
N THR A 4 0.68 5.64 27.30
CA THR A 4 1.55 5.09 26.24
C THR A 4 1.09 5.45 24.83
N ALA A 5 -0.14 5.96 24.69
CA ALA A 5 -0.64 6.54 23.43
C ALA A 5 0.14 7.79 23.01
N ASP A 6 0.58 8.61 23.98
CA ASP A 6 1.27 9.90 23.77
C ASP A 6 2.76 9.73 23.39
N LEU A 7 3.23 8.48 23.28
CA LEU A 7 4.58 8.12 22.88
C LEU A 7 4.64 7.50 21.49
N ASP A 8 3.52 7.44 20.75
CA ASP A 8 3.55 6.97 19.37
C ASP A 8 3.96 8.13 18.44
N PRO A 9 5.21 8.17 17.95
CA PRO A 9 5.66 9.25 17.09
C PRO A 9 4.85 9.31 15.79
N ARG A 10 4.11 8.24 15.43
CA ARG A 10 3.25 8.19 14.25
C ARG A 10 2.02 9.09 14.36
N GLU A 11 1.58 9.48 15.57
CA GLU A 11 0.49 10.46 15.72
C GLU A 11 0.86 11.82 15.11
N ALA A 12 2.11 12.26 15.25
CA ALA A 12 2.62 13.50 14.66
C ALA A 12 2.68 13.47 13.12
N PHE A 13 2.49 12.30 12.49
CA PHE A 13 2.53 12.10 11.05
C PHE A 13 1.19 11.63 10.46
N GLN A 14 0.10 11.67 11.23
CA GLN A 14 -1.25 11.30 10.76
C GLN A 14 -1.71 12.16 9.57
N ASP A 15 -1.26 13.43 9.53
CA ASP A 15 -1.74 14.46 8.58
C ASP A 15 -1.27 14.33 7.14
N ARG A 16 -0.41 13.37 6.81
CA ARG A 16 0.01 13.17 5.41
C ARG A 16 0.04 11.70 5.04
N ARG A 17 -1.09 11.02 5.22
CA ARG A 17 -1.37 9.88 4.32
C ARG A 17 -1.47 10.44 2.91
N VAL A 18 -0.33 10.48 2.22
CA VAL A 18 -0.28 10.82 0.81
C VAL A 18 -1.00 9.72 0.05
N SER A 19 -2.09 10.07 -0.61
CA SER A 19 -2.66 9.18 -1.60
C SER A 19 -1.60 8.93 -2.68
N PRO A 20 -1.53 7.72 -3.24
CA PRO A 20 -0.73 7.47 -4.42
C PRO A 20 -1.00 8.54 -5.50
N ILE A 21 0.06 8.98 -6.17
CA ILE A 21 -0.03 10.01 -7.22
C ILE A 21 -0.78 9.46 -8.46
N GLU A 22 -0.75 8.14 -8.62
CA GLU A 22 -1.40 7.41 -9.70
C GLU A 22 -2.50 6.49 -9.17
N GLU A 23 -3.41 6.11 -10.06
CA GLU A 23 -4.38 5.06 -9.77
C GLU A 23 -3.68 3.72 -9.62
N LEU A 24 -4.14 2.93 -8.66
CA LEU A 24 -3.62 1.60 -8.39
C LEU A 24 -4.66 0.52 -8.71
N GLU A 25 -4.19 -0.60 -9.25
CA GLU A 25 -4.95 -1.81 -9.53
C GLU A 25 -4.56 -2.90 -8.52
N GLN A 26 -5.55 -3.55 -7.91
CA GLN A 26 -5.30 -4.66 -6.97
C GLN A 26 -5.05 -5.96 -7.74
N VAL A 27 -3.95 -6.64 -7.42
CA VAL A 27 -3.51 -7.88 -8.05
C VAL A 27 -3.31 -8.97 -7.00
N GLN A 28 -3.78 -10.18 -7.29
CA GLN A 28 -3.61 -11.36 -6.44
C GLN A 28 -2.20 -11.93 -6.62
N ILE A 29 -1.43 -12.04 -5.54
CA ILE A 29 -0.03 -12.55 -5.57
C ILE A 29 0.14 -13.90 -4.87
N GLY A 30 -0.89 -14.39 -4.18
CA GLY A 30 -0.86 -15.69 -3.51
C GLY A 30 -2.15 -16.48 -3.70
N GLU A 31 -2.29 -17.59 -3.00
CA GLU A 31 -3.47 -18.46 -3.10
C GLU A 31 -4.65 -17.92 -2.29
N LYS A 32 -4.38 -17.22 -1.19
CA LYS A 32 -5.43 -16.77 -0.26
C LYS A 32 -5.96 -15.40 -0.66
N PRO A 33 -7.27 -15.11 -0.47
CA PRO A 33 -7.87 -13.84 -0.90
C PRO A 33 -7.26 -12.55 -0.32
N HIS A 34 -6.54 -12.63 0.80
CA HIS A 34 -5.87 -11.47 1.41
C HIS A 34 -4.44 -11.26 0.90
N GLN A 35 -3.91 -12.18 0.08
CA GLN A 35 -2.57 -12.08 -0.50
C GLN A 35 -2.64 -11.27 -1.80
N THR A 36 -2.97 -9.99 -1.66
CA THR A 36 -3.07 -9.04 -2.77
C THR A 36 -2.06 -7.92 -2.62
N THR A 37 -1.59 -7.37 -3.74
CA THR A 37 -0.79 -6.14 -3.80
C THR A 37 -1.46 -5.12 -4.70
N ASN A 38 -1.12 -3.83 -4.55
CA ASN A 38 -1.61 -2.77 -5.42
C ASN A 38 -0.48 -2.34 -6.37
N LEU A 39 -0.71 -2.40 -7.68
CA LEU A 39 0.24 -2.01 -8.71
C LEU A 39 -0.22 -0.73 -9.41
N GLY A 40 0.72 0.12 -9.82
CA GLY A 40 0.43 1.29 -10.64
C GLY A 40 -0.21 0.93 -11.98
N THR A 41 -1.16 1.74 -12.45
CA THR A 41 -1.77 1.53 -13.78
C THR A 41 -0.81 1.84 -14.93
N ALA A 42 0.30 2.55 -14.65
CA ALA A 42 1.33 2.88 -15.64
C ALA A 42 2.23 1.71 -16.06
N LEU A 43 2.13 0.54 -15.41
CA LEU A 43 2.94 -0.64 -15.77
C LEU A 43 2.66 -1.09 -17.20
N GLN A 44 3.72 -1.31 -17.99
CA GLN A 44 3.59 -1.83 -19.34
C GLN A 44 3.07 -3.28 -19.33
N PRO A 45 2.35 -3.72 -20.37
CA PRO A 45 1.85 -5.10 -20.45
C PRO A 45 2.95 -6.16 -20.31
N THR A 46 4.14 -5.89 -20.82
CA THR A 46 5.32 -6.76 -20.71
C THR A 46 5.85 -6.87 -19.28
N GLU A 47 5.74 -5.81 -18.48
CA GLU A 47 6.12 -5.80 -17.07
C GLU A 47 5.07 -6.52 -16.23
N LYS A 48 3.78 -6.27 -16.50
CA LYS A 48 2.67 -6.99 -15.86
C LYS A 48 2.78 -8.50 -16.07
N ALA A 49 3.12 -8.95 -17.28
CA ALA A 49 3.29 -10.37 -17.61
C ALA A 49 4.49 -11.06 -16.93
N ARG A 50 5.41 -10.31 -16.29
CA ARG A 50 6.49 -10.90 -15.48
C ARG A 50 6.08 -11.11 -14.02
N ILE A 51 4.98 -10.49 -13.60
CA ILE A 51 4.48 -10.48 -12.22
C ILE A 51 3.31 -11.45 -12.05
N LEU A 52 2.48 -11.58 -13.11
CA LEU A 52 1.37 -12.53 -13.24
C LEU A 52 1.86 -13.88 -13.77
#